data_AF-D0MRM4-F1
#
_entry.id   AF-D0MRM4-F1
#
_cell.length_a   1.000
_cell.length_b   1.000
_cell.length_c   1.000
_cell.angle_alpha   90.00
_cell.angle_beta   90.00
_cell.angle_gamma   90.00
#
_symmetry.space_group_name_H-M   'P 1'
#
loop_
_entity.id
_entity.type
_entity.pdbx_description
1 polymer ?
#
loop_
_entity_poly.entity_id
_entity_poly.type
_entity_poly.pdbx_seq_one_letter_code
_entity_poly.pdbx_strand_id
1 'polypeptide(L)'
;MKVKVHVGAPESWIAALPESVKHEFSMEELEQMKQQFTDFDTSGDGSIAASELIVLMESMGIITTLEEVQGLIDKVDENRSGELEYPEFVRLVSDIRRGDGNKLAIFLQYSKHVMAIRRELLDLNTQPTPNSQVFGVKENAWEWKVLIRGSSGSPYEGGVFKFSVRFGHEYPFEPPVFSCLTRIYHPNFVPLLNGSMSLYGLLRRWDSEWRMRRLLEEVENLFATPDEELIAEFEDETAEMLMGGGVDTRSAITSIIASFKSKAARHPRVIALECIATYRNDRDAFNRDARKLTLRCARTAATY
;
A
#
# COMPACT_ATOMS: atom_id res chain seq x y z
N MET A 1 17.03 37.91 20.61
CA MET A 1 17.92 37.54 19.48
C MET A 1 17.08 36.83 18.44
N LYS A 2 16.76 37.48 17.32
CA LYS A 2 16.11 36.81 16.18
C LYS A 2 17.21 36.07 15.42
N VAL A 3 17.14 34.74 15.40
CA VAL A 3 18.00 33.91 14.55
C VAL A 3 17.59 34.18 13.12
N LYS A 4 18.42 34.92 12.37
CA LYS A 4 18.32 35.02 10.91
C LYS A 4 18.63 33.63 10.37
N VAL A 5 17.61 32.95 9.86
CA VAL A 5 17.80 31.80 8.96
C VAL A 5 18.57 32.34 7.75
N HIS A 6 19.79 31.83 7.54
CA HIS A 6 20.51 32.04 6.30
C HIS A 6 19.73 31.31 5.21
N VAL A 7 18.99 32.06 4.40
CA VAL A 7 18.44 31.55 3.15
C VAL A 7 19.65 31.33 2.25
N GLY A 8 20.01 30.07 1.99
CA GLY A 8 21.04 29.72 1.01
C GLY A 8 20.71 30.34 -0.34
N ALA A 9 21.73 30.65 -1.14
CA ALA A 9 21.56 31.12 -2.50
C ALA A 9 20.56 30.23 -3.27
N PRO A 10 19.75 30.78 -4.20
CA PRO A 10 18.87 29.96 -5.03
C PRO A 10 19.74 28.87 -5.68
N GLU A 11 19.39 27.62 -5.39
CA GLU A 11 20.21 26.45 -5.73
C GLU A 11 20.61 26.51 -7.21
N SER A 12 21.90 26.28 -7.51
CA SER A 12 22.51 26.52 -8.84
C SER A 12 21.76 25.89 -10.03
N TRP A 13 20.97 24.83 -9.79
CA TRP A 13 20.14 24.19 -10.80
C TRP A 13 18.87 24.98 -11.16
N ILE A 14 18.31 25.77 -10.24
CA ILE A 14 17.16 26.65 -10.51
C ILE A 14 17.57 27.74 -11.49
N ALA A 15 18.82 28.22 -11.38
CA ALA A 15 19.37 29.21 -12.31
C ALA A 15 19.46 28.65 -13.74
N ALA A 16 19.69 27.34 -13.89
CA ALA A 16 19.78 26.64 -15.18
C ALA A 16 18.41 26.37 -15.84
N LEU A 17 17.30 26.56 -15.13
CA LEU A 17 15.98 26.43 -15.72
C LEU A 17 15.66 27.59 -16.68
N PRO A 18 14.91 27.36 -17.76
CA PRO A 18 14.44 28.42 -18.64
C PRO A 18 13.47 29.36 -17.89
N GLU A 19 13.59 30.68 -18.13
CA GLU A 19 12.73 31.69 -17.47
C GLU A 19 11.23 31.49 -17.75
N SER A 20 10.88 30.93 -18.90
CA SER A 20 9.49 30.60 -19.25
C SER A 20 8.85 29.57 -18.31
N VAL A 21 9.67 28.78 -17.61
CA VAL A 21 9.22 27.67 -16.75
C VAL A 21 9.27 28.04 -15.27
N LYS A 22 10.20 28.94 -14.88
CA LYS A 22 10.33 29.43 -13.48
C LYS A 22 9.08 30.14 -12.96
N HIS A 23 8.30 30.77 -13.85
CA HIS A 23 7.07 31.47 -13.48
C HIS A 23 5.80 30.60 -13.60
N GLU A 24 5.91 29.41 -14.20
CA GLU A 24 4.79 28.49 -14.38
C GLU A 24 4.58 27.55 -13.20
N PHE A 25 5.64 27.28 -12.44
CA PHE A 25 5.63 26.34 -11.31
C PHE A 25 5.99 27.04 -10.00
N SER A 26 5.34 26.62 -8.92
CA SER A 26 5.77 27.03 -7.58
C SER A 26 7.12 26.42 -7.23
N MET A 27 7.82 26.99 -6.25
CA MET A 27 9.07 26.43 -5.74
C MET A 27 8.90 24.99 -5.23
N GLU A 28 7.77 24.70 -4.57
CA GLU A 28 7.44 23.35 -4.11
C GLU A 28 7.21 22.38 -5.28
N GLU A 29 6.59 22.84 -6.37
CA GLU A 29 6.40 22.03 -7.58
C GLU A 29 7.76 21.71 -8.25
N LEU A 30 8.67 22.68 -8.35
CA LEU A 30 10.01 22.49 -8.92
C LEU A 30 10.88 21.54 -8.07
N GLU A 31 10.84 21.67 -6.74
CA GLU A 31 11.51 20.76 -5.83
C GLU A 31 10.95 19.33 -5.94
N GLN A 32 9.62 19.18 -6.04
CA GLN A 32 9.00 17.88 -6.30
C GLN A 32 9.47 17.28 -7.63
N MET A 33 9.56 18.09 -8.69
CA MET A 33 10.09 17.63 -9.99
C MET A 33 11.57 17.25 -9.90
N LYS A 34 12.37 17.95 -9.09
CA LYS A 34 13.79 17.60 -8.90
C LYS A 34 13.94 16.27 -8.17
N GLN A 35 13.11 16.04 -7.17
CA GLN A 35 13.07 14.76 -6.48
C GLN A 35 12.63 13.64 -7.43
N GLN A 36 11.61 13.87 -8.24
CA GLN A 36 11.16 12.92 -9.24
C GLN A 36 12.28 12.58 -10.22
N PHE A 37 12.93 13.58 -10.81
CA PHE A 37 14.08 13.40 -11.71
C PHE A 37 15.15 12.48 -11.10
N THR A 38 15.48 12.73 -9.84
CA THR A 38 16.47 11.91 -9.09
C THR A 38 15.99 10.47 -8.88
N ASP A 39 14.68 10.24 -8.79
CA ASP A 39 14.13 8.88 -8.70
C ASP A 39 14.17 8.14 -10.04
N PHE A 40 14.09 8.86 -11.17
CA PHE A 40 14.21 8.29 -12.52
C PHE A 40 15.66 7.99 -12.90
N ASP A 41 16.58 8.91 -12.58
CA ASP A 41 18.03 8.79 -12.78
C ASP A 41 18.60 7.75 -11.80
N THR A 42 18.46 6.48 -12.19
CA THR A 42 18.86 5.35 -11.34
C THR A 42 20.39 5.17 -11.37
N SER A 43 21.03 5.59 -12.45
CA SER A 43 22.48 5.58 -12.61
C SER A 43 23.18 6.68 -11.78
N GLY A 44 22.49 7.78 -11.50
CA GLY A 44 22.99 8.94 -10.78
C GLY A 44 23.95 9.81 -11.60
N ASP A 45 23.88 9.73 -12.94
CA ASP A 45 24.79 10.46 -13.84
C ASP A 45 24.30 11.87 -14.18
N GLY A 46 23.11 12.25 -13.73
CA GLY A 46 22.54 13.58 -13.91
C GLY A 46 21.69 13.72 -15.17
N SER A 47 21.44 12.64 -15.89
CA SER A 47 20.51 12.51 -17.02
C SER A 47 19.62 11.27 -16.84
N ILE A 48 18.53 11.18 -17.60
CA ILE A 48 17.67 9.98 -17.62
C ILE A 48 17.77 9.37 -19.01
N ALA A 49 18.38 8.20 -19.11
CA ALA A 49 18.49 7.48 -20.37
C ALA A 49 17.14 6.85 -20.79
N ALA A 50 16.94 6.68 -22.10
CA ALA A 50 15.75 6.02 -22.64
C ALA A 50 15.52 4.63 -22.02
N SER A 51 16.59 3.88 -21.77
CA SER A 51 16.53 2.57 -21.12
C SER A 51 16.05 2.63 -19.67
N GLU A 52 16.41 3.68 -18.92
CA GLU A 52 15.95 3.85 -17.53
C GLU A 52 14.46 4.16 -17.51
N LEU A 53 13.99 4.99 -18.45
CA LEU A 53 12.58 5.29 -18.61
C LEU A 53 11.76 4.06 -19.03
N ILE A 54 12.29 3.23 -19.95
CA ILE A 54 11.64 1.96 -20.37
C ILE A 54 11.55 0.98 -19.20
N VAL A 55 12.64 0.74 -18.48
CA VAL A 55 12.64 -0.18 -17.32
C VAL A 55 11.60 0.26 -16.29
N LEU A 56 11.49 1.57 -16.07
CA LEU A 56 10.44 2.11 -15.23
C LEU A 56 9.05 1.89 -15.82
N MET A 57 8.83 2.20 -17.10
CA MET A 57 7.54 1.99 -17.79
C MET A 57 7.08 0.53 -17.73
N GLU A 58 7.97 -0.41 -18.02
CA GLU A 58 7.73 -1.86 -17.95
C GLU A 58 7.37 -2.28 -16.52
N SER A 59 8.09 -1.77 -15.51
CA SER A 59 7.81 -2.09 -14.10
C SER A 59 6.44 -1.61 -13.62
N MET A 60 5.84 -0.65 -14.33
CA MET A 60 4.50 -0.12 -14.07
C MET A 60 3.42 -0.81 -14.91
N GLY A 61 3.79 -1.83 -15.70
CA GLY A 61 2.88 -2.54 -16.61
C GLY A 61 2.53 -1.76 -17.88
N ILE A 62 3.28 -0.69 -18.20
CA ILE A 62 3.10 0.09 -19.42
C ILE A 62 4.02 -0.50 -20.49
N ILE A 63 3.41 -1.12 -21.50
CA ILE A 63 4.14 -1.60 -22.68
C ILE A 63 4.46 -0.39 -23.56
N THR A 64 5.74 -0.18 -23.80
CA THR A 64 6.28 0.91 -24.62
C THR A 64 7.48 0.39 -25.39
N THR A 65 7.78 1.03 -26.50
CA THR A 65 8.97 0.73 -27.32
C THR A 65 10.06 1.78 -27.13
N LEU A 66 11.32 1.40 -27.39
CA LEU A 66 12.44 2.34 -27.39
C LEU A 66 12.20 3.53 -28.33
N GLU A 67 11.58 3.30 -29.48
CA GLU A 67 11.24 4.36 -30.44
C GLU A 67 10.20 5.35 -29.88
N GLU A 68 9.18 4.86 -29.19
CA GLU A 68 8.20 5.72 -28.54
C GLU A 68 8.84 6.56 -27.44
N VAL A 69 9.71 5.98 -26.60
CA VAL A 69 10.42 6.70 -25.53
C VAL A 69 11.41 7.72 -26.10
N GLN A 70 12.21 7.31 -27.10
CA GLN A 70 13.15 8.20 -27.75
C GLN A 70 12.42 9.39 -28.39
N GLY A 71 11.30 9.14 -29.05
CA GLY A 71 10.46 10.20 -29.62
C GLY A 71 9.85 11.17 -28.59
N LEU A 72 9.87 10.83 -27.29
CA LEU A 72 9.51 11.76 -26.22
C LEU A 72 10.70 12.59 -25.75
N ILE A 73 11.88 11.96 -25.63
CA ILE A 73 13.13 12.64 -25.28
C ILE A 73 13.49 13.65 -26.37
N ASP A 74 13.45 13.24 -27.64
CA ASP A 74 13.81 14.06 -28.81
C ASP A 74 12.98 15.36 -28.94
N LYS A 75 11.81 15.44 -28.28
CA LYS A 75 10.97 16.65 -28.30
C LYS A 75 11.51 17.77 -27.43
N VAL A 76 12.25 17.42 -26.37
CA VAL A 76 12.72 18.35 -25.34
C VAL A 76 14.23 18.39 -25.20
N ASP A 77 14.93 17.41 -25.80
CA ASP A 77 16.39 17.32 -25.90
C ASP A 77 16.94 18.40 -26.85
N GLU A 78 17.19 19.59 -26.30
CA GLU A 78 17.67 20.74 -27.08
C GLU A 78 19.15 20.60 -27.42
N ASN A 79 19.92 19.99 -26.51
CA ASN A 79 21.37 19.88 -26.66
C ASN A 79 21.81 18.62 -27.42
N ARG A 80 20.86 17.73 -27.77
CA ARG A 80 21.06 16.47 -28.46
C ARG A 80 21.97 15.52 -27.68
N SER A 81 21.81 15.50 -26.37
CA SER A 81 22.47 14.53 -25.49
C SER A 81 21.98 13.11 -25.77
N GLY A 82 20.76 12.96 -26.30
CA GLY A 82 20.08 11.68 -26.48
C GLY A 82 19.47 11.14 -25.17
N GLU A 83 19.61 11.88 -24.08
CA GLU A 83 19.11 11.58 -22.74
C GLU A 83 18.31 12.77 -22.23
N LEU A 84 17.61 12.61 -21.12
CA LEU A 84 16.79 13.69 -20.58
C LEU A 84 17.51 14.36 -19.41
N GLU A 85 18.01 15.57 -19.60
CA GLU A 85 18.61 16.36 -18.52
C GLU A 85 17.53 17.05 -17.67
N TYR A 86 17.87 17.48 -16.45
CA TYR A 86 16.88 18.07 -15.55
C TYR A 86 16.10 19.27 -16.15
N PRO A 87 16.74 20.26 -16.81
CA PRO A 87 15.99 21.35 -17.45
C PRO A 87 15.03 20.89 -18.54
N GLU A 88 15.38 19.82 -19.26
CA GLU A 88 14.58 19.22 -20.34
C GLU A 88 13.42 18.41 -19.77
N PHE A 89 13.64 17.70 -18.65
CA PHE A 89 12.58 17.05 -17.87
C PHE A 89 11.52 18.04 -17.41
N VAL A 90 11.90 19.22 -16.89
CA VAL A 90 10.92 20.23 -16.45
C VAL A 90 10.14 20.81 -17.65
N ARG A 91 10.79 21.00 -18.81
CA ARG A 91 10.09 21.38 -20.06
C ARG A 91 9.11 20.31 -20.52
N LEU A 92 9.50 19.05 -20.46
CA LEU A 92 8.62 17.92 -20.77
C LEU A 92 7.35 17.95 -19.90
N VAL A 93 7.51 18.19 -18.60
CA VAL A 93 6.39 18.32 -17.65
C VAL A 93 5.53 19.56 -17.94
N SER A 94 6.15 20.69 -18.30
CA SER A 94 5.49 21.94 -18.71
C SER A 94 4.60 21.76 -19.93
N ASP A 95 5.13 21.14 -20.99
CA ASP A 95 4.40 20.90 -22.23
C ASP A 95 3.22 19.95 -22.03
N ILE A 96 3.36 18.98 -21.13
CA ILE A 96 2.28 18.09 -20.71
C ILE A 96 1.16 18.84 -19.99
N ARG A 97 1.50 19.76 -19.07
CA ARG A 97 0.53 20.54 -18.29
C ARG A 97 -0.34 21.44 -19.18
N ARG A 98 0.21 21.90 -20.31
CA ARG A 98 -0.46 22.82 -21.25
C ARG A 98 -1.46 22.16 -22.18
N GLY A 99 -1.60 20.84 -22.11
CA GLY A 99 -2.69 20.12 -22.75
C GLY A 99 -2.30 19.49 -24.08
N ASP A 100 -1.84 18.25 -23.99
CA ASP A 100 -2.35 17.17 -24.83
C ASP A 100 -2.57 15.98 -23.89
N GLY A 101 -3.75 15.36 -23.93
CA GLY A 101 -4.09 14.15 -23.19
C GLY A 101 -3.33 12.92 -23.71
N ASN A 102 -2.00 13.02 -23.70
CA ASN A 102 -1.09 12.01 -24.22
C ASN A 102 -0.73 11.04 -23.10
N LYS A 103 -0.47 9.77 -23.49
CA LYS A 103 0.01 8.69 -22.62
C LYS A 103 1.13 9.10 -21.66
N LEU A 104 1.91 10.12 -22.02
CA LEU A 104 2.99 10.67 -21.22
C LEU A 104 2.52 11.41 -19.95
N ALA A 105 1.39 12.12 -19.98
CA ALA A 105 0.83 12.77 -18.78
C ALA A 105 0.39 11.73 -17.73
N ILE A 106 -0.33 10.73 -18.24
CA ILE A 106 -0.76 9.56 -17.50
C ILE A 106 0.46 8.79 -16.96
N PHE A 107 1.50 8.62 -17.77
CA PHE A 107 2.76 8.01 -17.36
C PHE A 107 3.48 8.78 -16.26
N LEU A 108 3.61 10.11 -16.35
CA LEU A 108 4.27 10.90 -15.30
C LEU A 108 3.48 10.87 -13.99
N GLN A 109 2.15 10.93 -14.07
CA GLN A 109 1.28 10.77 -12.92
C GLN A 109 1.45 9.38 -12.29
N TYR A 110 1.44 8.30 -13.08
CA TYR A 110 1.67 6.94 -12.58
C TYR A 110 3.08 6.76 -12.02
N SER A 111 4.09 7.35 -12.66
CA SER A 111 5.47 7.34 -12.20
C SER A 111 5.59 8.01 -10.83
N LYS A 112 4.91 9.14 -10.59
CA LYS A 112 4.90 9.79 -9.27
C LYS A 112 4.41 8.83 -8.17
N HIS A 113 3.28 8.18 -8.41
CA HIS A 113 2.70 7.24 -7.43
C HIS A 113 3.60 6.02 -7.22
N VAL A 114 4.14 5.46 -8.31
CA VAL A 114 5.04 4.31 -8.25
C VAL A 114 6.35 4.64 -7.57
N MET A 115 6.94 5.81 -7.81
CA MET A 115 8.14 6.25 -7.10
C MET A 115 7.87 6.47 -5.62
N ALA A 116 6.71 7.05 -5.27
CA ALA A 116 6.32 7.20 -3.87
C ALA A 116 6.16 5.83 -3.18
N ILE A 117 5.54 4.86 -3.84
CA ILE A 117 5.45 3.47 -3.38
C ILE A 117 6.87 2.88 -3.23
N ARG A 118 7.72 2.94 -4.26
CA ARG A 118 9.10 2.42 -4.20
C ARG A 118 9.91 3.04 -3.07
N ARG A 119 9.77 4.34 -2.82
CA ARG A 119 10.42 5.00 -1.69
C ARG A 119 9.95 4.42 -0.37
N GLU A 120 8.66 4.23 -0.17
CA GLU A 120 8.15 3.55 1.03
C GLU A 120 8.68 2.11 1.16
N LEU A 121 8.81 1.37 0.06
CA LEU A 121 9.40 0.03 0.07
C LEU A 121 10.85 0.08 0.58
N LEU A 122 11.64 1.03 0.09
CA LEU A 122 13.03 1.22 0.52
C LEU A 122 13.09 1.65 1.99
N ASP A 123 12.24 2.58 2.40
CA ASP A 123 12.16 3.07 3.78
C ASP A 123 11.78 1.96 4.75
N LEU A 124 10.82 1.09 4.39
CA LEU A 124 10.42 -0.05 5.21
C LEU A 124 11.45 -1.18 5.21
N ASN A 125 12.25 -1.34 4.15
CA ASN A 125 13.37 -2.27 4.17
C ASN A 125 14.54 -1.76 5.01
N THR A 126 14.75 -0.44 5.04
CA THR A 126 15.82 0.20 5.83
C THR A 126 15.42 0.33 7.30
N GLN A 127 14.15 0.64 7.57
CA GLN A 127 13.56 0.83 8.88
C GLN A 127 12.24 0.04 8.98
N PRO A 128 12.31 -1.29 9.13
CA PRO A 128 11.12 -2.13 9.23
C PRO A 128 10.30 -1.82 10.48
N THR A 129 9.00 -2.11 10.42
CA THR A 129 8.16 -2.14 11.62
C THR A 129 8.54 -3.36 12.48
N PRO A 130 8.13 -3.43 13.76
CA PRO A 130 8.62 -4.44 14.69
C PRO A 130 8.45 -5.89 14.23
N ASN A 131 7.35 -6.22 13.54
CA ASN A 131 7.05 -7.60 13.17
C ASN A 131 6.86 -7.82 11.67
N SER A 132 7.03 -6.81 10.82
CA SER A 132 6.81 -6.95 9.38
C SER A 132 8.09 -6.95 8.55
N GLN A 133 8.00 -7.62 7.41
CA GLN A 133 8.99 -7.58 6.34
C GLN A 133 8.28 -7.42 5.00
N VAL A 134 8.74 -6.47 4.20
CA VAL A 134 8.10 -6.08 2.93
C VAL A 134 8.96 -6.48 1.73
N PHE A 135 8.30 -6.88 0.64
CA PHE A 135 8.97 -7.31 -0.59
C PHE A 135 8.23 -6.75 -1.80
N GLY A 136 8.94 -6.07 -2.70
CA GLY A 136 8.40 -5.71 -4.01
C GLY A 136 8.25 -6.95 -4.91
N VAL A 137 7.29 -6.90 -5.82
CA VAL A 137 7.16 -7.90 -6.89
C VAL A 137 7.92 -7.42 -8.12
N LYS A 138 8.91 -8.21 -8.58
CA LYS A 138 9.90 -7.81 -9.61
C LYS A 138 9.28 -7.22 -10.89
N GLU A 139 8.15 -7.77 -11.32
CA GLU A 139 7.47 -7.41 -12.57
C GLU A 139 6.24 -6.51 -12.35
N ASN A 140 5.96 -6.11 -11.10
CA ASN A 140 4.78 -5.32 -10.78
C ASN A 140 5.05 -4.37 -9.60
N ALA A 141 5.35 -3.12 -9.92
CA ALA A 141 5.62 -2.10 -8.91
C ALA A 141 4.39 -1.71 -8.07
N TRP A 142 3.17 -2.09 -8.51
CA TRP A 142 1.92 -1.87 -7.80
C TRP A 142 1.55 -3.03 -6.86
N GLU A 143 2.40 -4.05 -6.73
CA GLU A 143 2.15 -5.17 -5.84
C GLU A 143 3.31 -5.45 -4.91
N TRP A 144 3.00 -5.59 -3.62
CA TRP A 144 3.95 -6.08 -2.63
C TRP A 144 3.48 -7.38 -2.00
N LYS A 145 4.46 -8.13 -1.50
CA LYS A 145 4.25 -9.20 -0.52
C LYS A 145 4.73 -8.71 0.83
N VAL A 146 3.96 -8.98 1.86
CA VAL A 146 4.33 -8.66 3.24
C VAL A 146 4.28 -9.92 4.09
N LEU A 147 5.29 -10.09 4.94
CA LEU A 147 5.32 -11.13 5.97
C LEU A 147 5.18 -10.44 7.32
N ILE A 148 4.15 -10.80 8.09
CA ILE A 148 3.96 -10.32 9.46
C ILE A 148 4.14 -11.48 10.42
N ARG A 149 5.04 -11.34 11.39
CA ARG A 149 5.26 -12.31 12.47
C ARG A 149 4.20 -12.11 13.54
N GLY A 150 3.69 -13.20 14.11
CA GLY A 150 2.76 -13.09 15.22
C GLY A 150 3.45 -12.56 16.48
N SER A 151 2.77 -11.63 17.16
CA SER A 151 3.29 -10.92 18.34
C SER A 151 3.60 -11.86 19.50
N SER A 152 4.67 -11.58 20.26
CA SER A 152 5.01 -12.35 21.46
C SER A 152 3.87 -12.34 22.48
N GLY A 153 3.62 -13.48 23.13
CA GLY A 153 2.54 -13.66 24.10
C GLY A 153 1.17 -13.89 23.46
N SER A 154 0.99 -13.59 22.18
CA SER A 154 -0.25 -13.84 21.44
C SER A 154 -0.39 -15.33 21.06
N PRO A 155 -1.59 -15.81 20.70
CA PRO A 155 -1.75 -17.14 20.12
C PRO A 155 -1.13 -17.29 18.71
N TYR A 156 -0.60 -16.21 18.14
CA TYR A 156 0.05 -16.17 16.82
C TYR A 156 1.58 -16.25 16.90
N GLU A 157 2.16 -16.20 18.11
CA GLU A 157 3.60 -16.24 18.34
C GLU A 157 4.28 -17.38 17.58
N GLY A 158 5.40 -17.07 16.91
CA GLY A 158 6.17 -18.02 16.09
C GLY A 158 5.59 -18.28 14.70
N GLY A 159 4.37 -17.82 14.41
CA GLY A 159 3.77 -17.86 13.07
C GLY A 159 4.26 -16.72 12.17
N VAL A 160 4.29 -16.98 10.85
CA VAL A 160 4.54 -15.99 9.80
C VAL A 160 3.35 -15.96 8.85
N PHE A 161 2.71 -14.79 8.77
CA PHE A 161 1.48 -14.56 8.03
C PHE A 161 1.80 -13.78 6.77
N LYS A 162 1.45 -14.37 5.63
CA LYS A 162 1.67 -13.80 4.29
C LYS A 162 0.51 -12.90 3.91
N PHE A 163 0.81 -11.68 3.48
CA PHE A 163 -0.13 -10.71 2.95
C PHE A 163 0.25 -10.32 1.53
N SER A 164 -0.79 -10.02 0.74
CA SER A 164 -0.67 -9.37 -0.55
C SER A 164 -1.14 -7.94 -0.42
N VAL A 165 -0.38 -7.02 -1.03
CA VAL A 165 -0.74 -5.61 -1.17
C VAL A 165 -0.87 -5.32 -2.65
N ARG A 166 -1.97 -4.67 -3.06
CA ARG A 166 -2.11 -4.11 -4.39
C ARG A 166 -2.49 -2.65 -4.27
N PHE A 167 -1.62 -1.78 -4.77
CA PHE A 167 -1.83 -0.34 -4.77
C PHE A 167 -2.78 0.06 -5.90
N GLY A 168 -3.72 0.94 -5.59
CA GLY A 168 -4.55 1.61 -6.59
C GLY A 168 -3.87 2.86 -7.12
N HIS A 169 -4.41 3.40 -8.22
CA HIS A 169 -3.91 4.62 -8.84
C HIS A 169 -4.13 5.89 -8.01
N GLU A 170 -5.05 5.83 -7.04
CA GLU A 170 -5.36 6.92 -6.11
C GLU A 170 -4.59 6.82 -4.79
N TYR A 171 -3.68 5.85 -4.64
CA TYR A 171 -2.85 5.72 -3.44
C TYR A 171 -1.91 6.93 -3.30
N PRO A 172 -1.81 7.60 -2.13
CA PRO A 172 -2.29 7.19 -0.81
C PRO A 172 -3.66 7.75 -0.42
N PHE A 173 -4.35 8.49 -1.28
CA PHE A 173 -5.66 9.06 -0.93
C PHE A 173 -6.71 7.97 -0.78
N GLU A 174 -6.61 6.91 -1.57
CA GLU A 174 -7.30 5.64 -1.32
C GLU A 174 -6.34 4.58 -0.74
N PRO A 175 -6.81 3.74 0.20
CA PRO A 175 -5.99 2.66 0.74
C PRO A 175 -5.67 1.61 -0.32
N PRO A 176 -4.57 0.86 -0.17
CA PRO A 176 -4.30 -0.29 -1.03
C PRO A 176 -5.26 -1.44 -0.70
N VAL A 177 -5.46 -2.35 -1.65
CA VAL A 177 -6.08 -3.63 -1.35
C VAL A 177 -5.08 -4.46 -0.54
N PHE A 178 -5.41 -4.70 0.72
CA PHE A 178 -4.56 -5.42 1.66
C PHE A 178 -5.24 -6.71 2.11
N SER A 179 -4.66 -7.87 1.79
CA SER A 179 -5.29 -9.18 2.01
C SER A 179 -4.34 -10.17 2.65
N CYS A 180 -4.77 -10.82 3.74
CA CYS A 180 -4.01 -11.90 4.35
C CYS A 180 -4.24 -13.19 3.58
N LEU A 181 -3.19 -13.73 2.97
CA LEU A 181 -3.23 -15.00 2.23
C LEU A 181 -3.16 -16.21 3.16
N THR A 182 -2.74 -16.00 4.42
CA THR A 182 -2.63 -17.06 5.41
C THR A 182 -3.91 -17.15 6.22
N ARG A 183 -4.50 -18.35 6.30
CA ARG A 183 -5.67 -18.56 7.17
C ARG A 183 -5.29 -18.28 8.63
N ILE A 184 -6.10 -17.44 9.29
CA ILE A 184 -5.93 -17.02 10.68
C ILE A 184 -7.26 -17.14 11.43
N TYR A 185 -7.21 -17.46 12.71
CA TYR A 185 -8.38 -17.51 13.59
C TYR A 185 -8.30 -16.30 14.52
N HIS A 186 -8.96 -15.21 14.11
CA HIS A 186 -8.84 -13.90 14.73
C HIS A 186 -10.18 -13.15 14.69
N PRO A 187 -10.59 -12.42 15.74
CA PRO A 187 -11.88 -11.74 15.78
C PRO A 187 -12.07 -10.68 14.69
N ASN A 188 -11.04 -9.87 14.40
CA ASN A 188 -11.06 -8.84 13.35
C ASN A 188 -10.81 -9.34 11.91
N PHE A 189 -10.73 -10.66 11.67
CA PHE A 189 -10.52 -11.22 10.32
C PHE A 189 -11.73 -12.01 9.84
N VAL A 190 -12.13 -11.75 8.60
CA VAL A 190 -13.25 -12.44 7.94
C VAL A 190 -12.71 -13.26 6.77
N PRO A 191 -13.03 -14.56 6.66
CA PRO A 191 -12.63 -15.34 5.50
C PRO A 191 -13.33 -14.84 4.23
N LEU A 192 -12.65 -14.87 3.10
CA LEU A 192 -13.19 -14.58 1.78
C LEU A 192 -13.38 -15.89 0.98
N LEU A 193 -14.22 -15.84 -0.05
CA LEU A 193 -14.54 -17.02 -0.88
C LEU A 193 -13.33 -17.56 -1.65
N ASN A 194 -12.36 -16.70 -1.97
CA ASN A 194 -11.09 -17.09 -2.60
C ASN A 194 -10.09 -17.72 -1.61
N GLY A 195 -10.46 -17.87 -0.34
CA GLY A 195 -9.63 -18.48 0.71
C GLY A 195 -8.68 -17.53 1.43
N SER A 196 -8.59 -16.27 1.04
CA SER A 196 -7.85 -15.25 1.80
C SER A 196 -8.69 -14.74 2.99
N MET A 197 -8.09 -13.92 3.84
CA MET A 197 -8.71 -13.32 4.99
C MET A 197 -8.67 -11.79 4.84
N SER A 198 -9.82 -11.15 5.01
CA SER A 198 -9.97 -9.70 5.00
C SER A 198 -9.92 -9.14 6.42
N LEU A 199 -9.23 -8.01 6.60
CA LEU A 199 -9.29 -7.21 7.81
C LEU A 199 -10.58 -6.38 7.76
N TYR A 200 -11.53 -6.69 8.64
CA TYR A 200 -12.80 -5.99 8.61
C TYR A 200 -12.69 -4.59 9.22
N GLY A 201 -13.24 -3.59 8.54
CA GLY A 201 -13.39 -2.23 9.05
C GLY A 201 -12.10 -1.41 9.13
N LEU A 202 -10.92 -2.03 9.30
CA LEU A 202 -9.66 -1.33 9.52
C LEU A 202 -9.37 -0.26 8.45
N LEU A 203 -9.47 -0.61 7.17
CA LEU A 203 -9.19 0.32 6.07
C LEU A 203 -10.22 1.45 5.92
N ARG A 204 -11.36 1.41 6.63
CA ARG A 204 -12.29 2.55 6.71
C ARG A 204 -11.73 3.68 7.58
N ARG A 205 -10.75 3.37 8.44
CA ARG A 205 -10.01 4.34 9.26
C ARG A 205 -8.77 4.89 8.54
N TRP A 206 -8.60 4.56 7.26
CA TRP A 206 -7.45 4.98 6.46
C TRP A 206 -7.37 6.50 6.37
N ASP A 207 -6.15 7.01 6.51
CA ASP A 207 -5.76 8.39 6.25
C ASP A 207 -4.52 8.37 5.35
N SER A 208 -4.41 9.30 4.40
CA SER A 208 -3.30 9.29 3.43
C SER A 208 -1.92 9.45 4.08
N GLU A 209 -1.84 10.05 5.27
CA GLU A 209 -0.60 10.17 6.05
C GLU A 209 -0.19 8.83 6.67
N TRP A 210 -1.10 7.86 6.76
CA TRP A 210 -0.75 6.53 7.30
C TRP A 210 0.31 5.85 6.45
N ARG A 211 0.13 5.96 5.12
CA ARG A 211 0.93 5.23 4.14
C ARG A 211 0.99 3.73 4.52
N MET A 212 1.94 2.96 3.99
CA MET A 212 2.04 1.53 4.37
C MET A 212 2.52 1.32 5.81
N ARG A 213 3.38 2.21 6.34
CA ARG A 213 3.95 2.04 7.68
C ARG A 213 2.89 1.93 8.77
N ARG A 214 1.97 2.91 8.86
CA ARG A 214 0.95 2.91 9.91
C ARG A 214 -0.04 1.76 9.73
N LEU A 215 -0.40 1.41 8.48
CA LEU A 215 -1.21 0.22 8.22
C LEU A 215 -0.56 -1.07 8.76
N LEU A 216 0.73 -1.25 8.57
CA LEU A 216 1.46 -2.41 9.09
C LEU A 216 1.48 -2.40 10.64
N GLU A 217 1.74 -1.25 11.25
CA GLU A 217 1.70 -1.09 12.72
C GLU A 217 0.31 -1.42 13.29
N GLU A 218 -0.78 -0.95 12.66
CA GLU A 218 -2.14 -1.27 13.10
C GLU A 218 -2.45 -2.77 12.99
N VAL A 219 -2.00 -3.43 11.91
CA VAL A 219 -2.18 -4.88 11.79
C VAL A 219 -1.37 -5.61 12.84
N GLU A 220 -0.13 -5.20 13.13
CA GLU A 220 0.65 -5.77 14.24
C GLU A 220 -0.02 -5.59 15.60
N ASN A 221 -0.66 -4.44 15.83
CA ASN A 221 -1.44 -4.17 17.03
C ASN A 221 -2.62 -5.13 17.15
N LEU A 222 -3.35 -5.40 16.06
CA LEU A 222 -4.44 -6.39 16.05
C LEU A 222 -3.95 -7.78 16.45
N PHE A 223 -2.78 -8.21 15.96
CA PHE A 223 -2.18 -9.50 16.34
C PHE A 223 -1.85 -9.58 17.83
N ALA A 224 -1.45 -8.46 18.45
CA ALA A 224 -1.21 -8.40 19.89
C ALA A 224 -2.52 -8.40 20.68
N THR A 225 -3.46 -7.53 20.30
CA THR A 225 -4.75 -7.33 20.97
C THR A 225 -5.83 -7.06 19.94
N PRO A 226 -6.85 -7.94 19.81
CA PRO A 226 -7.99 -7.68 18.92
C PRO A 226 -8.73 -6.38 19.30
N ASP A 227 -9.10 -5.59 18.29
CA ASP A 227 -9.81 -4.32 18.44
C ASP A 227 -11.31 -4.58 18.67
N GLU A 228 -11.83 -4.19 19.84
CA GLU A 228 -13.23 -4.40 20.22
C GLU A 228 -14.22 -3.50 19.47
N GLU A 229 -13.81 -2.30 19.04
CA GLU A 229 -14.67 -1.39 18.28
C GLU A 229 -14.93 -1.96 16.88
N LEU A 230 -13.87 -2.42 16.20
CA LEU A 230 -14.00 -3.12 14.91
C LEU A 230 -14.83 -4.40 15.03
N ILE A 231 -14.74 -5.12 16.16
CA ILE A 231 -15.59 -6.28 16.43
C ILE A 231 -17.06 -5.85 16.53
N ALA A 232 -17.35 -4.80 17.31
CA ALA A 232 -18.72 -4.30 17.50
C ALA A 232 -19.33 -3.81 16.17
N GLU A 233 -18.59 -3.01 15.40
CA GLU A 233 -19.01 -2.56 14.06
C GLU A 233 -19.33 -3.75 13.14
N PHE A 234 -18.48 -4.79 13.14
CA PHE A 234 -18.73 -5.99 12.34
C PHE A 234 -20.00 -6.73 12.78
N GLU A 235 -20.22 -6.85 14.09
CA GLU A 235 -21.37 -7.50 14.70
C GLU A 235 -22.68 -6.81 14.33
N ASP A 236 -22.75 -5.48 14.50
CA ASP A 236 -23.91 -4.66 14.15
C ASP A 236 -24.26 -4.76 12.66
N GLU A 237 -23.26 -4.58 11.78
CA GLU A 237 -23.47 -4.68 10.34
C GLU A 237 -23.87 -6.10 9.90
N THR A 238 -23.38 -7.14 10.59
CA THR A 238 -23.79 -8.52 10.29
C THR A 238 -25.23 -8.78 10.73
N ALA A 239 -25.63 -8.27 11.90
CA ALA A 239 -26.98 -8.41 12.41
C ALA A 239 -27.98 -7.71 11.48
N GLU A 240 -27.70 -6.47 11.09
CA GLU A 240 -28.54 -5.72 10.14
C GLU A 240 -28.65 -6.45 8.79
N MET A 241 -27.54 -6.92 8.23
CA MET A 241 -27.51 -7.60 6.93
C MET A 241 -28.29 -8.92 6.92
N LEU A 242 -28.26 -9.70 8.00
CA LEU A 242 -28.81 -11.06 8.02
C LEU A 242 -30.20 -11.18 8.66
N MET A 243 -30.57 -10.24 9.54
CA MET A 243 -31.85 -10.28 10.27
C MET A 243 -32.75 -9.06 9.97
N GLY A 244 -32.23 -8.03 9.30
CA GLY A 244 -32.90 -6.73 9.15
C GLY A 244 -32.70 -5.84 10.38
N GLY A 245 -32.82 -4.53 10.20
CA GLY A 245 -32.65 -3.54 11.28
C GLY A 245 -33.73 -3.65 12.37
N GLY A 246 -33.45 -3.10 13.56
CA GLY A 246 -34.41 -2.98 14.66
C GLY A 246 -34.42 -4.14 15.68
N VAL A 247 -33.47 -5.07 15.60
CA VAL A 247 -33.27 -6.15 16.59
C VAL A 247 -32.01 -5.87 17.41
N ASP A 248 -32.04 -6.18 18.71
CA ASP A 248 -30.86 -6.17 19.57
C ASP A 248 -29.74 -7.05 18.98
N THR A 249 -28.57 -6.45 18.73
CA THR A 249 -27.43 -7.08 18.04
C THR A 249 -27.03 -8.40 18.70
N ARG A 250 -26.96 -8.44 20.03
CA ARG A 250 -26.51 -9.62 20.77
C ARG A 250 -27.47 -10.80 20.59
N SER A 251 -28.77 -10.53 20.66
CA SER A 251 -29.83 -11.52 20.44
C SER A 251 -29.86 -12.01 18.99
N ALA A 252 -29.67 -11.10 18.02
CA ALA A 252 -29.56 -11.42 16.61
C ALA A 252 -28.37 -12.36 16.33
N ILE A 253 -27.18 -12.05 16.83
CA ILE A 253 -25.97 -12.86 16.64
C ILE A 253 -26.14 -14.27 17.21
N THR A 254 -26.70 -14.38 18.42
CA THR A 254 -26.96 -15.67 19.05
C THR A 254 -27.85 -16.55 18.15
N SER A 255 -28.90 -15.95 17.60
CA SER A 255 -29.85 -16.61 16.70
C SER A 255 -29.21 -16.99 15.36
N ILE A 256 -28.39 -16.11 14.77
CA ILE A 256 -27.63 -16.35 13.53
C ILE A 256 -26.69 -17.54 13.73
N ILE A 257 -25.86 -17.54 14.77
CA ILE A 257 -24.91 -18.63 15.03
C ILE A 257 -25.66 -19.96 15.19
N ALA A 258 -26.72 -19.99 15.99
CA ALA A 258 -27.53 -21.20 16.21
C ALA A 258 -28.12 -21.75 14.90
N SER A 259 -28.62 -20.87 14.02
CA SER A 259 -29.28 -21.24 12.77
C SER A 259 -28.32 -21.81 11.71
N PHE A 260 -27.03 -21.49 11.79
CA PHE A 260 -26.02 -21.87 10.80
C PHE A 260 -25.06 -22.98 11.28
N LYS A 261 -25.07 -23.34 12.57
CA LYS A 261 -24.23 -24.43 13.12
C LYS A 261 -24.37 -25.77 12.41
N SER A 262 -25.54 -26.07 11.84
CA SER A 262 -25.84 -27.36 11.19
C SER A 262 -25.67 -27.37 9.66
N LYS A 263 -25.31 -26.24 9.04
CA LYS A 263 -25.23 -26.13 7.58
C LYS A 263 -23.84 -26.52 7.05
N ALA A 264 -23.80 -27.34 6.00
CA ALA A 264 -22.55 -27.81 5.38
C ALA A 264 -21.74 -26.67 4.73
N ALA A 265 -22.42 -25.68 4.14
CA ALA A 265 -21.79 -24.46 3.64
C ALA A 265 -22.04 -23.33 4.64
N ARG A 266 -20.99 -22.91 5.35
CA ARG A 266 -21.08 -21.87 6.36
C ARG A 266 -20.75 -20.49 5.77
N HIS A 267 -21.63 -19.53 6.00
CA HIS A 267 -21.46 -18.16 5.53
C HIS A 267 -20.21 -17.52 6.19
N PRO A 268 -19.34 -16.81 5.44
CA PRO A 268 -18.07 -16.32 5.99
C PRO A 268 -18.21 -15.42 7.21
N ARG A 269 -19.23 -14.54 7.23
CA ARG A 269 -19.49 -13.68 8.40
C ARG A 269 -19.88 -14.48 9.64
N VAL A 270 -20.57 -15.62 9.48
CA VAL A 270 -20.94 -16.49 10.61
C VAL A 270 -19.72 -17.18 11.20
N ILE A 271 -18.73 -17.54 10.37
CA ILE A 271 -17.45 -18.09 10.83
C ILE A 271 -16.73 -17.06 11.72
N ALA A 272 -16.70 -15.80 11.30
CA ALA A 272 -16.13 -14.72 12.11
C ALA A 272 -16.93 -14.47 13.41
N LEU A 273 -18.26 -14.46 13.37
CA LEU A 273 -19.11 -14.33 14.57
C LEU A 273 -18.87 -15.44 15.60
N GLU A 274 -18.66 -16.69 15.17
CA GLU A 274 -18.30 -17.77 16.10
C GLU A 274 -16.91 -17.61 16.70
N CYS A 275 -15.95 -17.13 15.92
CA CYS A 275 -14.62 -16.76 16.41
C CYS A 275 -14.73 -15.70 17.51
N ILE A 276 -15.50 -14.63 17.26
CA ILE A 276 -15.78 -13.55 18.21
C ILE A 276 -16.49 -14.09 19.47
N ALA A 277 -17.51 -14.93 19.30
CA ALA A 277 -18.23 -15.53 20.41
C ALA A 277 -17.32 -16.41 21.28
N THR A 278 -16.40 -17.17 20.67
CA THR A 278 -15.41 -17.97 21.41
C THR A 278 -14.42 -17.05 22.13
N TYR A 279 -13.92 -16.02 21.44
CA TYR A 279 -13.01 -15.02 21.99
C TYR A 279 -13.58 -14.32 23.24
N ARG A 280 -14.88 -14.00 23.26
CA ARG A 280 -15.54 -13.34 24.40
C ARG A 280 -15.93 -14.30 25.54
N ASN A 281 -16.38 -15.51 25.22
CA ASN A 281 -16.95 -16.41 26.23
C ASN A 281 -15.97 -17.46 26.77
N ASP A 282 -14.96 -17.86 26.00
CA ASP A 282 -13.96 -18.87 26.38
C ASP A 282 -12.59 -18.53 25.78
N ARG A 283 -11.86 -17.65 26.47
CA ARG A 283 -10.56 -17.15 26.01
C ARG A 283 -9.52 -18.27 25.88
N ASP A 284 -9.61 -19.31 26.71
CA ASP A 284 -8.70 -20.45 26.64
C ASP A 284 -8.96 -21.30 25.41
N ALA A 285 -10.22 -21.60 25.10
CA ALA A 285 -10.57 -22.28 23.85
C ALA A 285 -10.14 -21.47 22.63
N PHE A 286 -10.44 -20.16 22.62
CA PHE A 286 -9.99 -19.28 21.55
C PHE A 286 -8.47 -19.36 21.35
N ASN A 287 -7.70 -19.20 22.43
CA ASN A 287 -6.24 -19.24 22.37
C ASN A 287 -5.72 -20.61 21.89
N ARG A 288 -6.33 -21.71 22.31
CA ARG A 288 -5.95 -23.06 21.84
C ARG A 288 -6.20 -23.22 20.34
N ASP A 289 -7.38 -22.82 19.86
CA ASP A 289 -7.76 -22.96 18.45
C ASP A 289 -6.95 -22.03 17.55
N ALA A 290 -6.70 -20.80 17.98
CA ALA A 290 -5.84 -19.86 17.30
C ALA A 290 -4.40 -20.39 17.16
N ARG A 291 -3.79 -20.87 18.26
CA ARG A 291 -2.44 -21.48 18.22
C ARG A 291 -2.40 -22.70 17.30
N LYS A 292 -3.41 -23.56 17.36
CA LYS A 292 -3.51 -24.75 16.51
C LYS A 292 -3.56 -24.37 15.03
N LEU A 293 -4.31 -23.33 14.68
CA LEU A 293 -4.38 -22.86 13.29
C LEU A 293 -3.09 -22.18 12.85
N THR A 294 -2.48 -21.34 13.69
CA THR A 294 -1.15 -20.73 13.46
C THR A 294 -0.13 -21.80 13.14
N LEU A 295 0.00 -22.83 13.98
CA LEU A 295 0.91 -23.96 13.78
C LEU A 295 0.64 -24.75 12.50
N ARG A 296 -0.58 -24.71 11.97
CA ARG A 296 -0.95 -25.44 10.74
C ARG A 296 -0.70 -24.61 9.48
N CYS A 297 -1.01 -23.32 9.52
CA CYS A 297 -1.13 -22.49 8.33
C CYS A 297 -0.04 -21.42 8.19
N ALA A 298 0.53 -20.94 9.31
CA ALA A 298 1.50 -19.84 9.34
C ALA A 298 2.94 -20.34 9.55
N ARG A 299 3.28 -21.54 9.06
CA ARG A 299 4.67 -22.04 9.12
C ARG A 299 5.54 -21.26 8.14
N THR A 300 6.78 -20.99 8.52
CA THR A 300 7.84 -20.64 7.59
C THR A 300 8.00 -21.76 6.58
N ALA A 301 7.40 -21.62 5.40
CA ALA A 301 7.93 -22.29 4.24
C ALA A 301 9.36 -21.77 4.08
N ALA A 302 10.32 -22.69 3.92
CA ALA A 302 11.70 -22.35 3.56
C ALA A 302 11.68 -21.26 2.48
N THR A 303 12.48 -20.22 2.73
CA THR A 303 12.83 -19.10 1.86
C THR A 303 12.57 -19.35 0.37
N TYR A 304 11.84 -18.43 -0.27
CA TYR A 304 11.81 -18.29 -1.73
C TYR A 304 13.21 -18.02 -2.27
#